data_AF-A0A285JDU1-F1
#
_entry.id   AF-A0A285JDU1-F1
#
_cell.length_a   1.000
_cell.length_b   1.000
_cell.length_c   1.000
_cell.angle_alpha   90.00
_cell.angle_beta   90.00
_cell.angle_gamma   90.00
#
_symmetry.space_group_name_H-M   'P 1'
#
loop_
_entity.id
_entity.type
_entity.pdbx_description
1 polymer ?
#
loop_
_entity_poly.entity_id
_entity_poly.type
_entity_poly.pdbx_seq_one_letter_code
_entity_poly.pdbx_strand_id
1 'polypeptide(L)'
;MSLIGWVDFSSLERERVAQIMSMLQEKGTLDELGIGQLRDAFADKLFPGFSTIQTRAKYFVTLPFLFHDYRQLKTHERLKTPLTEFLSEREDKLARMLVKNHIDDMPYGIIGKDSLDKGVARKPSSVYWNGIRKLSIANTDLSLKEFIRQFEDHYCSVRDAHADDDHQSSNLADWMTKPDGYSPDWLTKAKIELTLREAEFLKDKLLNTKRIEHSIPAQLIKHNLVNEVLELNEHLPSGSWQAFSLHEQLKNSAVSSQTKSTLAKALEFSFVLEGAHIRYNLLIAQRAENSAFIDRLKEDFSEWQAKALSQRDSFTENAINNWYLSAFDAQKAASSRTRQFIENWCQLVRDESSEDDLDQCVKRQAIANKGARCLLKKALNSDQGWVGMRLLEFRWPTAKIILRDIQEGLSVIT
;
A
#
# COMPACT_ATOMS: atom_id res chain seq x y z
N MET A 1 -20.88 30.98 -20.45
CA MET A 1 -19.93 31.39 -19.40
C MET A 1 -19.38 30.13 -18.75
N SER A 2 -18.13 29.76 -19.04
CA SER A 2 -17.53 28.53 -18.53
C SER A 2 -16.92 28.77 -17.16
N LEU A 3 -17.53 28.19 -16.11
CA LEU A 3 -16.97 28.14 -14.77
C LEU A 3 -15.83 27.12 -14.76
N ILE A 4 -14.59 27.61 -14.88
CA ILE A 4 -13.40 26.84 -14.54
C ILE A 4 -13.32 26.83 -13.01
N GLY A 5 -13.86 25.77 -12.40
CA GLY A 5 -13.64 25.49 -10.99
C GLY A 5 -12.21 25.05 -10.79
N TRP A 6 -11.38 25.93 -10.21
CA TRP A 6 -10.09 25.54 -9.64
C TRP A 6 -10.36 24.56 -8.50
N VAL A 7 -10.21 23.26 -8.75
CA VAL A 7 -10.22 22.24 -7.70
C VAL A 7 -8.89 22.36 -6.98
N ASP A 8 -8.88 23.06 -5.84
CA ASP A 8 -7.72 23.14 -4.97
C ASP A 8 -7.58 21.80 -4.24
N PHE A 9 -6.76 20.91 -4.80
CA PHE A 9 -6.42 19.66 -4.13
C PHE A 9 -5.64 19.98 -2.86
N SER A 10 -6.13 19.48 -1.73
CA SER A 10 -5.37 19.49 -0.48
C SER A 10 -4.01 18.82 -0.68
N SER A 11 -3.01 19.25 0.08
CA SER A 11 -1.65 18.68 0.11
C SER A 11 -1.67 17.14 0.23
N LEU A 12 -2.56 16.61 1.07
CA LEU A 12 -2.79 15.18 1.30
C LEU A 12 -3.37 14.47 0.07
N GLU A 13 -4.27 15.12 -0.68
CA GLU A 13 -4.81 14.57 -1.92
C GLU A 13 -3.76 14.51 -3.03
N ARG A 14 -2.87 15.51 -3.12
CA ARG A 14 -1.75 15.47 -4.08
C ARG A 14 -0.79 14.31 -3.80
N GLU A 15 -0.49 14.08 -2.52
CA GLU A 15 0.36 12.95 -2.10
C GLU A 15 -0.30 11.61 -2.42
N ARG A 16 -1.62 11.48 -2.15
CA ARG A 16 -2.40 10.30 -2.56
C ARG A 16 -2.41 10.11 -4.07
N VAL A 17 -2.60 11.18 -4.84
CA VAL A 17 -2.57 11.12 -6.31
C VAL A 17 -1.20 10.67 -6.81
N ALA A 18 -0.10 11.12 -6.19
CA ALA A 18 1.25 10.66 -6.52
C ALA A 18 1.44 9.16 -6.24
N GLN A 19 0.90 8.66 -5.12
CA GLN A 19 0.90 7.23 -4.79
C GLN A 19 0.06 6.41 -5.79
N ILE A 20 -1.12 6.92 -6.17
CA ILE A 20 -1.98 6.30 -7.20
C ILE A 20 -1.25 6.24 -8.55
N MET A 21 -0.62 7.35 -8.99
CA MET A 21 0.16 7.38 -10.23
C MET A 21 1.33 6.40 -10.22
N SER A 22 1.90 6.14 -9.05
CA SER A 22 2.93 5.12 -8.87
C SER A 22 2.39 3.70 -9.03
N MET A 23 1.24 3.41 -8.42
CA MET A 23 0.58 2.11 -8.60
C MET A 23 0.27 1.86 -10.07
N LEU A 24 -0.15 2.88 -10.84
CA LEU A 24 -0.43 2.74 -12.28
C LEU A 24 0.78 2.36 -13.14
N GLN A 25 2.02 2.46 -12.64
CA GLN A 25 3.23 2.00 -13.34
C GLN A 25 3.50 0.50 -13.16
N GLU A 26 2.90 -0.14 -12.15
CA GLU A 26 2.97 -1.59 -11.95
C GLU A 26 2.02 -2.31 -12.93
N LYS A 27 2.52 -3.31 -13.67
CA LYS A 27 1.66 -4.14 -14.53
C LYS A 27 0.66 -4.89 -13.65
N GLY A 28 -0.64 -4.76 -13.92
CA GLY A 28 -1.71 -5.51 -13.23
C GLY A 28 -2.49 -4.75 -12.13
N THR A 29 -2.19 -3.46 -11.90
CA THR A 29 -2.85 -2.62 -10.87
C THR A 29 -3.80 -1.58 -11.45
N LEU A 30 -3.90 -1.51 -12.79
CA LEU A 30 -4.71 -0.55 -13.50
C LEU A 30 -6.19 -0.79 -13.22
N ASP A 31 -6.87 0.24 -12.72
CA ASP A 31 -8.30 0.16 -12.46
C ASP A 31 -9.12 0.35 -13.74
N GLU A 32 -9.24 -0.72 -14.53
CA GLU A 32 -9.97 -0.72 -15.81
C GLU A 32 -11.50 -0.70 -15.63
N LEU A 33 -12.01 -1.34 -14.58
CA LEU A 33 -13.45 -1.47 -14.32
C LEU A 33 -13.97 -0.51 -13.23
N GLY A 34 -13.13 0.32 -12.63
CA GLY A 34 -13.53 1.34 -11.67
C GLY A 34 -13.76 0.81 -10.25
N ILE A 35 -13.12 -0.31 -9.89
CA ILE A 35 -13.25 -1.00 -8.59
C ILE A 35 -12.13 -0.63 -7.61
N GLY A 36 -11.19 0.23 -8.02
CA GLY A 36 -10.00 0.58 -7.25
C GLY A 36 -10.31 1.19 -5.88
N GLN A 37 -11.41 1.93 -5.75
CA GLN A 37 -11.83 2.52 -4.45
C GLN A 37 -12.11 1.45 -3.39
N LEU A 38 -12.81 0.37 -3.76
CA LEU A 38 -13.15 -0.71 -2.82
C LEU A 38 -11.91 -1.57 -2.51
N ARG A 39 -11.09 -1.86 -3.53
CA ARG A 39 -9.77 -2.50 -3.36
C ARG A 39 -8.91 -1.72 -2.36
N ASP A 40 -8.76 -0.41 -2.56
CA ASP A 40 -7.89 0.44 -1.74
C ASP A 40 -8.45 0.59 -0.32
N ALA A 41 -9.77 0.64 -0.15
CA ALA A 41 -10.42 0.65 1.16
C ALA A 41 -10.13 -0.64 1.94
N PHE A 42 -10.25 -1.82 1.32
CA PHE A 42 -9.83 -3.07 1.94
C PHE A 42 -8.33 -3.10 2.26
N ALA A 43 -7.48 -2.65 1.33
CA ALA A 43 -6.04 -2.58 1.55
C ALA A 43 -5.67 -1.67 2.72
N ASP A 44 -6.37 -0.55 2.90
CA ASP A 44 -6.19 0.39 4.02
C ASP A 44 -6.67 -0.18 5.36
N LYS A 45 -7.71 -1.03 5.38
CA LYS A 45 -8.16 -1.72 6.59
C LYS A 45 -7.22 -2.86 6.99
N LEU A 46 -6.79 -3.66 6.02
CA LEU A 46 -5.96 -4.85 6.26
C LEU A 46 -4.49 -4.49 6.50
N PHE A 47 -3.96 -3.49 5.80
CA PHE A 47 -2.56 -3.09 5.81
C PHE A 47 -2.40 -1.56 5.90
N PRO A 48 -2.92 -0.91 6.97
CA PRO A 48 -2.79 0.52 7.18
C PRO A 48 -1.31 0.91 7.32
N GLY A 49 -0.89 1.90 6.53
CA GLY A 49 0.49 2.40 6.54
C GLY A 49 1.46 1.65 5.63
N PHE A 50 1.01 0.55 5.04
CA PHE A 50 1.77 -0.17 4.02
C PHE A 50 1.38 0.35 2.63
N SER A 51 2.27 0.27 1.66
CA SER A 51 1.98 0.56 0.26
C SER A 51 2.75 -0.40 -0.65
N THR A 52 2.32 -0.58 -1.89
CA THR A 52 2.99 -1.52 -2.82
C THR A 52 4.40 -1.08 -3.20
N ILE A 53 4.68 0.22 -3.09
CA ILE A 53 5.94 0.87 -3.48
C ILE A 53 6.96 0.95 -2.34
N GLN A 54 6.59 0.51 -1.14
CA GLN A 54 7.55 0.27 -0.07
C GLN A 54 8.36 -0.99 -0.38
N THR A 55 9.57 -1.04 0.13
CA THR A 55 10.57 -2.05 -0.21
C THR A 55 11.14 -2.78 0.99
N ARG A 56 11.50 -2.07 2.07
CA ARG A 56 12.21 -2.61 3.25
C ARG A 56 11.79 -1.88 4.53
N ALA A 57 11.73 -2.59 5.65
CA ALA A 57 11.34 -2.02 6.94
C ALA A 57 12.30 -0.93 7.44
N LYS A 58 13.58 -0.98 7.04
CA LYS A 58 14.64 -0.03 7.42
C LYS A 58 14.23 1.44 7.24
N TYR A 59 13.46 1.76 6.23
CA TYR A 59 13.06 3.15 5.98
C TYR A 59 12.06 3.71 7.01
N PHE A 60 11.34 2.86 7.74
CA PHE A 60 10.55 3.29 8.91
C PHE A 60 11.42 3.76 10.08
N VAL A 61 12.71 3.42 10.06
CA VAL A 61 13.68 3.72 11.12
C VAL A 61 14.61 4.86 10.72
N THR A 62 15.13 4.82 9.49
CA THR A 62 16.08 5.84 9.03
C THR A 62 15.43 7.21 8.93
N LEU A 63 14.14 7.30 8.56
CA LEU A 63 13.43 8.57 8.53
C LEU A 63 13.40 9.26 9.91
N PRO A 64 12.96 8.59 11.00
CA PRO A 64 13.13 9.13 12.35
C PRO A 64 14.53 9.60 12.72
N PHE A 65 15.57 8.87 12.30
CA PHE A 65 16.96 9.30 12.51
C PHE A 65 17.30 10.55 11.72
N LEU A 66 16.83 10.70 10.48
CA LEU A 66 17.05 11.92 9.70
C LEU A 66 16.39 13.16 10.33
N PHE A 67 15.15 13.03 10.79
CA PHE A 67 14.51 14.12 11.54
C PHE A 67 15.23 14.35 12.88
N HIS A 68 15.82 13.33 13.49
CA HIS A 68 16.69 13.52 14.65
C HIS A 68 17.97 14.29 14.31
N ASP A 69 18.69 13.94 13.25
CA ASP A 69 19.88 14.65 12.79
C ASP A 69 19.59 16.14 12.57
N TYR A 70 18.47 16.47 11.91
CA TYR A 70 18.08 17.87 11.68
C TYR A 70 17.86 18.66 12.98
N ARG A 71 17.26 18.02 13.99
CA ARG A 71 17.07 18.62 15.33
C ARG A 71 18.39 18.92 16.03
N GLN A 72 19.42 18.11 15.79
CA GLN A 72 20.75 18.28 16.39
C GLN A 72 21.60 19.36 15.69
N LEU A 73 21.20 19.84 14.52
CA LEU A 73 21.88 20.96 13.86
C LEU A 73 21.86 22.22 14.72
N LYS A 74 22.83 23.10 14.54
CA LYS A 74 22.78 24.43 15.16
C LYS A 74 21.71 25.27 14.46
N THR A 75 21.11 26.22 15.18
CA THR A 75 20.05 27.09 14.63
C THR A 75 20.46 27.78 13.33
N HIS A 76 21.70 28.27 13.24
CA HIS A 76 22.18 28.93 12.02
C HIS A 76 22.35 27.97 10.82
N GLU A 77 22.55 26.67 11.07
CA GLU A 77 22.62 25.64 10.02
C GLU A 77 21.20 25.32 9.54
N ARG A 78 20.23 25.16 10.45
CA ARG A 78 18.81 24.97 10.11
C ARG A 78 18.23 26.12 9.30
N LEU A 79 18.59 27.37 9.63
CA LEU A 79 18.13 28.55 8.89
C LEU A 79 18.69 28.63 7.47
N LYS A 80 19.84 28.01 7.21
CA LYS A 80 20.47 27.98 5.87
C LYS A 80 20.01 26.79 5.04
N THR A 81 19.60 25.71 5.67
CA THR A 81 19.22 24.46 5.00
C THR A 81 17.80 24.09 5.40
N PRO A 82 16.81 24.35 4.53
CA PRO A 82 15.45 23.86 4.73
C PRO A 82 15.45 22.33 4.93
N LEU A 83 14.56 21.85 5.79
CA LEU A 83 14.41 20.43 6.10
C LEU A 83 14.09 19.60 4.86
N THR A 84 13.37 20.16 3.88
CA THR A 84 13.13 19.49 2.58
C THR A 84 14.43 19.16 1.84
N GLU A 85 15.36 20.12 1.75
CA GLU A 85 16.66 19.97 1.11
C GLU A 85 17.55 19.04 1.93
N PHE A 86 17.57 19.23 3.26
CA PHE A 86 18.30 18.35 4.17
C PHE A 86 17.89 16.88 4.03
N LEU A 87 16.59 16.58 4.04
CA LEU A 87 16.08 15.23 3.85
C LEU A 87 16.51 14.68 2.50
N SER A 88 16.30 15.45 1.42
CA SER A 88 16.66 15.02 0.07
C SER A 88 18.14 14.62 -0.05
N GLU A 89 19.06 15.45 0.45
CA GLU A 89 20.50 15.20 0.43
C GLU A 89 20.88 13.99 1.28
N ARG A 90 20.31 13.88 2.48
CA ARG A 90 20.63 12.80 3.42
C ARG A 90 20.08 11.46 2.96
N GLU A 91 18.93 11.46 2.30
CA GLU A 91 18.36 10.26 1.67
C GLU A 91 19.20 9.78 0.49
N ASP A 92 19.76 10.68 -0.32
CA ASP A 92 20.73 10.29 -1.36
C ASP A 92 22.02 9.74 -0.75
N LYS A 93 22.48 10.34 0.35
CA LYS A 93 23.62 9.81 1.10
C LYS A 93 23.31 8.44 1.69
N LEU A 94 22.11 8.23 2.24
CA LEU A 94 21.67 6.94 2.76
C LEU A 94 21.70 5.87 1.66
N ALA A 95 21.17 6.16 0.47
CA ALA A 95 21.22 5.23 -0.66
C ALA A 95 22.66 4.86 -1.02
N ARG A 96 23.57 5.85 -1.12
CA ARG A 96 25.01 5.59 -1.37
C ARG A 96 25.66 4.74 -0.29
N MET A 97 25.36 5.00 0.99
CA MET A 97 25.94 4.22 2.10
C MET A 97 25.37 2.80 2.15
N LEU A 98 24.08 2.61 1.91
CA LEU A 98 23.47 1.28 1.82
C LEU A 98 24.08 0.46 0.68
N VAL A 99 24.25 1.05 -0.51
CA VAL A 99 24.92 0.36 -1.64
C VAL A 99 26.37 0.03 -1.29
N LYS A 100 27.11 0.99 -0.74
CA LYS A 100 28.51 0.78 -0.36
C LYS A 100 28.69 -0.32 0.69
N ASN A 101 27.82 -0.35 1.71
CA ASN A 101 27.92 -1.30 2.82
C ASN A 101 27.44 -2.72 2.47
N HIS A 102 26.89 -2.91 1.27
CA HIS A 102 26.42 -4.19 0.73
C HIS A 102 27.04 -4.51 -0.63
N ILE A 103 28.27 -4.06 -0.88
CA ILE A 103 28.92 -4.28 -2.17
C ILE A 103 29.12 -5.77 -2.47
N ASP A 104 29.37 -6.57 -1.44
CA ASP A 104 29.65 -8.01 -1.55
C ASP A 104 28.37 -8.86 -1.53
N ASP A 105 27.26 -8.33 -1.01
CA ASP A 105 25.98 -9.02 -0.91
C ASP A 105 24.83 -8.00 -1.05
N MET A 106 24.52 -7.66 -2.29
CA MET A 106 23.65 -6.52 -2.62
C MET A 106 22.17 -6.87 -2.43
N PRO A 107 21.48 -6.32 -1.41
CA PRO A 107 20.11 -6.67 -1.15
C PRO A 107 19.17 -6.02 -2.18
N TYR A 108 18.04 -6.68 -2.42
CA TYR A 108 16.93 -6.08 -3.12
C TYR A 108 16.26 -4.99 -2.26
N GLY A 109 15.65 -4.00 -2.94
CA GLY A 109 14.79 -3.01 -2.28
C GLY A 109 15.49 -1.76 -1.75
N ILE A 110 16.78 -1.54 -2.06
CA ILE A 110 17.43 -0.24 -1.80
C ILE A 110 16.84 0.81 -2.73
N ILE A 111 16.04 1.72 -2.18
CA ILE A 111 15.49 2.88 -2.88
C ILE A 111 16.63 3.81 -3.30
N GLY A 112 16.72 4.11 -4.59
CA GLY A 112 17.73 4.99 -5.15
C GLY A 112 19.01 4.34 -5.66
N LYS A 113 19.13 3.01 -5.53
CA LYS A 113 20.29 2.25 -5.99
C LYS A 113 20.65 2.52 -7.46
N ASP A 114 19.66 2.64 -8.34
CA ASP A 114 19.87 2.84 -9.78
C ASP A 114 20.01 4.32 -10.19
N SER A 115 20.03 5.25 -9.23
CA SER A 115 20.04 6.70 -9.51
C SER A 115 20.93 7.49 -8.54
N LEU A 116 22.05 6.91 -8.13
CA LEU A 116 22.96 7.49 -7.12
C LEU A 116 23.54 8.85 -7.52
N ASP A 117 23.75 9.10 -8.82
CA ASP A 117 24.38 10.32 -9.35
C ASP A 117 23.37 11.43 -9.69
N LYS A 118 22.11 11.07 -9.97
CA LYS A 118 21.06 12.00 -10.42
C LYS A 118 20.05 12.32 -9.32
N GLY A 119 20.10 11.57 -8.22
CA GLY A 119 19.08 11.57 -7.18
C GLY A 119 17.89 10.68 -7.56
N VAL A 120 17.18 10.19 -6.54
CA VAL A 120 16.04 9.29 -6.73
C VAL A 120 14.79 10.07 -7.12
N ALA A 121 14.07 9.60 -8.14
CA ALA A 121 12.77 10.16 -8.54
C ALA A 121 11.73 10.11 -7.41
N ARG A 122 11.85 9.16 -6.47
CA ARG A 122 11.01 9.04 -5.28
C ARG A 122 11.87 8.80 -4.05
N LYS A 123 11.82 9.74 -3.11
CA LYS A 123 12.56 9.67 -1.85
C LYS A 123 11.84 8.78 -0.83
N PRO A 124 12.56 8.05 0.04
CA PRO A 124 11.96 7.28 1.13
C PRO A 124 10.93 8.06 1.95
N SER A 125 11.18 9.34 2.22
CA SER A 125 10.31 10.26 2.95
C SER A 125 8.93 10.34 2.33
N SER A 126 8.84 10.48 1.01
CA SER A 126 7.58 10.47 0.26
C SER A 126 6.90 9.09 0.26
N VAL A 127 7.67 8.01 0.10
CA VAL A 127 7.16 6.64 0.00
C VAL A 127 6.59 6.13 1.34
N TYR A 128 7.24 6.47 2.45
CA TYR A 128 6.94 5.94 3.78
C TYR A 128 6.14 6.91 4.65
N TRP A 129 5.92 8.17 4.26
CA TRP A 129 5.24 9.15 5.12
C TRP A 129 3.87 8.69 5.63
N ASN A 130 3.04 8.10 4.75
CA ASN A 130 1.76 7.53 5.17
C ASN A 130 1.95 6.42 6.21
N GLY A 131 2.96 5.58 6.06
CA GLY A 131 3.30 4.54 7.03
C GLY A 131 3.79 5.11 8.36
N ILE A 132 4.76 6.03 8.32
CA ILE A 132 5.29 6.74 9.48
C ILE A 132 4.15 7.37 10.30
N ARG A 133 3.18 7.97 9.62
CA ARG A 133 1.96 8.45 10.26
C ARG A 133 1.17 7.30 10.83
N LYS A 134 0.71 6.34 10.03
CA LYS A 134 -0.22 5.27 10.45
C LYS A 134 0.29 4.37 11.58
N LEU A 135 1.60 4.18 11.68
CA LEU A 135 2.25 3.44 12.77
C LEU A 135 2.52 4.31 14.01
N SER A 136 2.07 5.57 14.03
CA SER A 136 2.35 6.52 15.11
C SER A 136 3.85 6.69 15.40
N ILE A 137 4.67 6.58 14.36
CA ILE A 137 6.09 6.95 14.43
C ILE A 137 6.20 8.47 14.45
N ALA A 138 5.43 9.13 13.58
CA ALA A 138 5.03 10.52 13.75
C ALA A 138 3.59 10.59 14.25
N ASN A 139 3.35 11.28 15.35
CA ASN A 139 2.01 11.43 15.92
C ASN A 139 1.27 12.62 15.28
N THR A 140 0.92 12.47 14.00
CA THR A 140 0.30 13.54 13.20
C THR A 140 -0.56 12.97 12.08
N ASP A 141 -1.57 13.74 11.66
CA ASP A 141 -2.36 13.47 10.46
C ASP A 141 -1.96 14.33 9.25
N LEU A 142 -0.99 15.25 9.43
CA LEU A 142 -0.53 16.20 8.41
C LEU A 142 0.11 15.51 7.18
N SER A 143 0.05 16.16 6.02
CA SER A 143 0.89 15.77 4.88
C SER A 143 2.38 15.99 5.21
N LEU A 144 3.29 15.37 4.44
CA LEU A 144 4.73 15.50 4.68
C LEU A 144 5.15 16.98 4.62
N LYS A 145 4.61 17.72 3.65
CA LYS A 145 4.91 19.14 3.45
C LYS A 145 4.44 20.01 4.62
N GLU A 146 3.24 19.76 5.13
CA GLU A 146 2.72 20.49 6.29
C GLU A 146 3.49 20.16 7.56
N PHE A 147 3.83 18.88 7.78
CA PHE A 147 4.63 18.47 8.90
C PHE A 147 6.02 19.11 8.86
N ILE A 148 6.70 19.10 7.70
CA ILE A 148 7.99 19.77 7.54
C ILE A 148 7.89 21.25 7.88
N ARG A 149 6.88 21.96 7.36
CA ARG A 149 6.69 23.38 7.64
C ARG A 149 6.50 23.64 9.14
N GLN A 150 5.61 22.90 9.81
CA GLN A 150 5.40 23.07 11.25
C GLN A 150 6.63 22.70 12.07
N PHE A 151 7.38 21.69 11.63
CA PHE A 151 8.62 21.28 12.27
C PHE A 151 9.68 22.38 12.15
N GLU A 152 9.89 22.93 10.94
CA GLU A 152 10.79 24.07 10.73
C GLU A 152 10.38 25.28 11.55
N ASP A 153 9.11 25.67 11.49
CA ASP A 153 8.58 26.79 12.26
C ASP A 153 8.90 26.61 13.74
N HIS A 154 8.71 25.42 14.31
CA HIS A 154 9.04 25.15 15.70
C HIS A 154 10.55 25.28 16.01
N TYR A 155 11.45 24.65 15.23
CA TYR A 155 12.89 24.61 15.53
C TYR A 155 13.68 25.85 15.07
N CYS A 156 13.11 26.67 14.18
CA CYS A 156 13.71 27.91 13.68
C CYS A 156 13.15 29.15 14.39
N SER A 157 11.97 29.08 15.02
CA SER A 157 11.35 30.21 15.75
C SER A 157 11.74 30.33 17.22
N VAL A 158 12.48 29.37 17.82
CA VAL A 158 13.01 29.47 19.20
C VAL A 158 14.15 30.51 19.26
N ARG A 159 13.79 31.76 19.00
CA ARG A 159 14.70 32.89 18.92
C ARG A 159 14.58 33.84 20.12
N ASP A 160 13.55 33.74 20.97
CA ASP A 160 13.26 34.79 21.97
C ASP A 160 12.71 34.34 23.33
N ALA A 161 13.02 33.13 23.82
CA ALA A 161 12.75 32.80 25.23
C ALA A 161 14.07 32.64 25.97
N HIS A 162 14.35 33.61 26.84
CA HIS A 162 15.30 33.46 27.93
C HIS A 162 15.03 32.16 28.70
N ALA A 163 16.07 31.65 29.33
CA ALA A 163 16.14 30.39 30.06
C ALA A 163 15.26 30.28 31.32
N ASP A 164 14.15 31.02 31.40
CA ASP A 164 13.19 31.00 32.51
C ASP A 164 11.80 31.28 31.94
N ASP A 165 11.09 30.25 31.46
CA ASP A 165 9.64 30.17 31.62
C ASP A 165 9.13 28.76 31.26
N ASP A 166 8.59 28.08 32.27
CA ASP A 166 7.88 26.80 32.24
C ASP A 166 6.55 26.94 31.46
N HIS A 167 6.63 27.14 30.16
CA HIS A 167 5.47 27.13 29.27
C HIS A 167 5.51 25.92 28.33
N GLN A 168 4.88 24.84 28.82
CA GLN A 168 4.38 23.68 28.06
C GLN A 168 5.25 23.30 26.84
N SER A 169 6.43 22.75 27.11
CA SER A 169 7.15 21.95 26.14
C SER A 169 6.29 20.74 25.78
N SER A 170 5.45 20.86 24.74
CA SER A 170 5.02 19.69 23.97
C SER A 170 6.29 18.90 23.70
N ASN A 171 6.45 17.73 24.31
CA ASN A 171 7.72 17.00 24.29
C ASN A 171 8.12 16.85 22.81
N LEU A 172 9.23 17.46 22.40
CA LEU A 172 9.63 17.50 20.99
C LEU A 172 9.93 16.10 20.43
N ALA A 173 10.12 15.12 21.31
CA ALA A 173 10.19 13.69 21.02
C ALA A 173 8.85 13.10 20.57
N ASP A 174 7.71 13.70 20.98
CA ASP A 174 6.37 13.21 20.69
C ASP A 174 5.97 13.43 19.23
N TRP A 175 6.58 14.41 18.55
CA TRP A 175 6.28 14.71 17.15
C TRP A 175 6.82 13.64 16.21
N MET A 176 8.02 13.12 16.48
CA MET A 176 8.60 11.99 15.77
C MET A 176 9.50 11.16 16.70
N THR A 177 8.98 9.99 17.04
CA THR A 177 9.69 8.97 17.82
C THR A 177 10.71 8.24 16.94
N LYS A 178 11.87 7.92 17.52
CA LYS A 178 12.93 7.13 16.87
C LYS A 178 13.25 5.91 17.74
N PRO A 179 13.82 4.84 17.16
CA PRO A 179 14.37 3.75 17.97
C PRO A 179 15.55 4.22 18.85
N ASP A 180 15.80 3.42 19.88
CA ASP A 180 17.05 3.47 20.64
C ASP A 180 18.23 2.96 19.81
N GLY A 181 19.45 3.17 20.30
CA GLY A 181 20.67 2.76 19.58
C GLY A 181 21.11 3.75 18.48
N TYR A 182 20.54 4.96 18.46
CA TYR A 182 21.05 6.04 17.61
C TYR A 182 22.51 6.37 17.96
N SER A 183 23.35 6.52 16.93
CA SER A 183 24.70 7.06 17.03
C SER A 183 24.91 8.17 15.99
N PRO A 184 25.74 9.20 16.25
CA PRO A 184 25.96 10.28 15.27
C PRO A 184 26.50 9.83 13.91
N ASP A 185 27.10 8.63 13.83
CA ASP A 185 27.65 8.01 12.62
C ASP A 185 26.74 6.92 12.03
N TRP A 186 25.48 6.80 12.50
CA TRP A 186 24.54 5.78 12.03
C TRP A 186 24.42 5.73 10.50
N LEU A 187 24.45 6.90 9.84
CA LEU A 187 24.25 7.02 8.40
C LEU A 187 25.37 6.38 7.60
N THR A 188 26.63 6.45 8.06
CA THR A 188 27.77 5.84 7.37
C THR A 188 27.82 4.33 7.59
N LYS A 189 27.32 3.86 8.75
CA LYS A 189 27.23 2.45 9.13
C LYS A 189 25.90 1.79 8.74
N ALA A 190 25.00 2.53 8.09
CA ALA A 190 23.65 2.07 7.79
C ALA A 190 23.67 0.77 6.99
N LYS A 191 22.91 -0.22 7.47
CA LYS A 191 22.62 -1.47 6.76
C LYS A 191 21.13 -1.59 6.47
N ILE A 192 20.74 -2.50 5.55
CA ILE A 192 19.33 -2.69 5.21
C ILE A 192 18.64 -3.57 6.26
N GLU A 193 19.38 -4.52 6.84
CA GLU A 193 18.92 -5.38 7.92
C GLU A 193 18.68 -4.55 9.17
N LEU A 194 17.58 -4.84 9.87
CA LEU A 194 17.29 -4.22 11.15
C LEU A 194 18.22 -4.77 12.23
N THR A 195 18.72 -3.89 13.09
CA THR A 195 19.27 -4.30 14.38
C THR A 195 18.13 -4.72 15.31
N LEU A 196 18.46 -5.44 16.39
CA LEU A 196 17.48 -5.85 17.40
C LEU A 196 16.65 -4.66 17.92
N ARG A 197 17.29 -3.54 18.28
CA ARG A 197 16.61 -2.34 18.81
C ARG A 197 15.65 -1.69 17.81
N GLU A 198 16.04 -1.68 16.54
CA GLU A 198 15.20 -1.13 15.48
C GLU A 198 13.98 -2.02 15.21
N ALA A 199 14.16 -3.35 15.26
CA ALA A 199 13.08 -4.31 15.11
C ALA A 199 12.11 -4.29 16.30
N GLU A 200 12.63 -4.22 17.53
CA GLU A 200 11.84 -4.02 18.76
C GLU A 200 10.97 -2.76 18.65
N PHE A 201 11.55 -1.65 18.18
CA PHE A 201 10.80 -0.41 17.98
C PHE A 201 9.62 -0.57 17.00
N LEU A 202 9.83 -1.22 15.85
CA LEU A 202 8.75 -1.42 14.87
C LEU A 202 7.69 -2.41 15.39
N LYS A 203 8.12 -3.47 16.09
CA LYS A 203 7.23 -4.40 16.79
C LYS A 203 6.34 -3.65 17.79
N ASP A 204 6.93 -2.78 18.60
CA ASP A 204 6.20 -2.00 19.59
C ASP A 204 5.21 -1.03 18.94
N LYS A 205 5.58 -0.40 17.82
CA LYS A 205 4.66 0.46 17.06
C LYS A 205 3.47 -0.32 16.51
N LEU A 206 3.69 -1.54 16.02
CA LEU A 206 2.62 -2.41 15.51
C LEU A 206 1.72 -2.94 16.64
N LEU A 207 2.26 -3.21 17.84
CA LEU A 207 1.49 -3.69 18.99
C LEU A 207 0.69 -2.59 19.69
N ASN A 208 1.26 -1.40 19.82
CA ASN A 208 0.72 -0.35 20.71
C ASN A 208 -0.11 0.72 19.97
N THR A 209 -0.18 0.67 18.64
CA THR A 209 -0.96 1.65 17.86
C THR A 209 -2.42 1.21 17.70
N LYS A 210 -3.31 1.76 18.54
CA LYS A 210 -4.74 1.39 18.58
C LYS A 210 -5.45 1.39 17.21
N ARG A 211 -5.24 2.42 16.39
CA ARG A 211 -5.93 2.55 15.09
C ARG A 211 -5.60 1.46 14.06
N ILE A 212 -4.52 0.69 14.28
CA ILE A 212 -4.13 -0.43 13.41
C ILE A 212 -4.24 -1.77 14.13
N GLU A 213 -4.83 -1.81 15.32
CA GLU A 213 -4.85 -3.01 16.17
C GLU A 213 -5.46 -4.21 15.44
N HIS A 214 -6.47 -4.00 14.60
CA HIS A 214 -7.15 -5.03 13.80
C HIS A 214 -6.55 -5.23 12.40
N SER A 215 -5.39 -4.64 12.11
CA SER A 215 -4.69 -4.91 10.85
C SER A 215 -4.01 -6.27 10.86
N ILE A 216 -3.75 -6.82 9.68
CA ILE A 216 -3.04 -8.10 9.53
C ILE A 216 -1.65 -8.02 10.19
N PRO A 217 -0.78 -7.03 9.90
CA PRO A 217 0.55 -6.98 10.52
C PRO A 217 0.52 -6.90 12.04
N ALA A 218 -0.38 -6.09 12.62
CA ALA A 218 -0.50 -5.95 14.07
C ALA A 218 -0.96 -7.27 14.72
N GLN A 219 -1.94 -7.94 14.13
CA GLN A 219 -2.48 -9.20 14.64
C GLN A 219 -1.48 -10.36 14.54
N LEU A 220 -0.73 -10.44 13.44
CA LEU A 220 0.32 -11.45 13.26
C LEU A 220 1.40 -11.31 14.33
N ILE A 221 1.86 -10.08 14.61
CA ILE A 221 2.83 -9.83 15.68
C ILE A 221 2.23 -10.11 17.05
N LYS A 222 1.01 -9.63 17.32
CA LYS A 222 0.32 -9.81 18.62
C LYS A 222 0.16 -11.28 19.01
N HIS A 223 -0.07 -12.15 18.04
CA HIS A 223 -0.30 -13.57 18.27
C HIS A 223 0.91 -14.45 17.91
N ASN A 224 2.08 -13.87 17.65
CA ASN A 224 3.31 -14.57 17.28
C ASN A 224 3.15 -15.50 16.06
N LEU A 225 2.36 -15.10 15.07
CA LEU A 225 2.05 -15.90 13.87
C LEU A 225 2.94 -15.53 12.67
N VAL A 226 3.90 -14.61 12.83
CA VAL A 226 4.72 -14.08 11.71
C VAL A 226 5.50 -15.21 11.02
N ASN A 227 6.26 -16.02 11.76
CA ASN A 227 7.05 -17.11 11.17
C ASN A 227 6.17 -18.10 10.40
N GLU A 228 5.07 -18.53 11.02
CA GLU A 228 4.14 -19.48 10.41
C GLU A 228 3.60 -18.99 9.06
N VAL A 229 3.18 -17.72 8.96
CA VAL A 229 2.70 -17.16 7.69
C VAL A 229 3.82 -16.86 6.68
N LEU A 230 5.05 -16.63 7.13
CA LEU A 230 6.20 -16.46 6.25
C LEU A 230 6.58 -17.80 5.60
N GLU A 231 6.68 -18.87 6.38
CA GLU A 231 7.03 -20.22 5.93
C GLU A 231 6.01 -20.79 4.94
N LEU A 232 4.71 -20.56 5.19
CA LEU A 232 3.65 -20.97 4.26
C LEU A 232 3.89 -20.45 2.84
N ASN A 233 4.34 -19.20 2.70
CA ASN A 233 4.51 -18.58 1.40
C ASN A 233 5.74 -19.10 0.62
N GLU A 234 6.74 -19.66 1.29
CA GLU A 234 7.94 -20.20 0.64
C GLU A 234 7.67 -21.51 -0.08
N HIS A 235 6.61 -22.22 0.33
CA HIS A 235 6.21 -23.51 -0.22
C HIS A 235 5.08 -23.41 -1.25
N LEU A 236 4.56 -22.20 -1.52
CA LEU A 236 3.48 -22.00 -2.48
C LEU A 236 4.00 -22.09 -3.92
N PRO A 237 3.30 -22.83 -4.81
CA PRO A 237 3.59 -22.79 -6.24
C PRO A 237 3.57 -21.37 -6.80
N SER A 238 4.42 -21.09 -7.79
CA SER A 238 4.43 -19.79 -8.48
C SER A 238 3.04 -19.47 -9.05
N GLY A 239 2.55 -18.26 -8.79
CA GLY A 239 1.21 -17.82 -9.22
C GLY A 239 0.07 -18.17 -8.25
N SER A 240 0.34 -18.79 -7.10
CA SER A 240 -0.68 -19.03 -6.06
C SER A 240 -1.22 -17.73 -5.48
N TRP A 241 -2.51 -17.71 -5.12
CA TRP A 241 -3.14 -16.58 -4.42
C TRP A 241 -2.72 -16.56 -2.95
N GLN A 242 -1.74 -15.73 -2.62
CA GLN A 242 -1.08 -15.71 -1.31
C GLN A 242 -2.01 -15.15 -0.24
N ALA A 243 -2.81 -14.13 -0.56
CA ALA A 243 -3.80 -13.59 0.36
C ALA A 243 -4.88 -14.62 0.76
N PHE A 244 -5.27 -15.52 -0.15
CA PHE A 244 -6.16 -16.63 0.19
C PHE A 244 -5.49 -17.64 1.11
N SER A 245 -4.23 -17.99 0.84
CA SER A 245 -3.45 -18.89 1.71
C SER A 245 -3.29 -18.31 3.13
N LEU A 246 -3.08 -16.99 3.23
CA LEU A 246 -3.08 -16.26 4.49
C LEU A 246 -4.44 -16.39 5.20
N HIS A 247 -5.55 -16.21 4.49
CA HIS A 247 -6.88 -16.38 5.09
C HIS A 247 -7.10 -17.79 5.64
N GLU A 248 -6.72 -18.81 4.87
CA GLU A 248 -6.85 -20.21 5.29
C GLU A 248 -6.07 -20.51 6.56
N GLN A 249 -4.89 -19.90 6.71
CA GLN A 249 -4.11 -20.00 7.94
C GLN A 249 -4.78 -19.24 9.11
N LEU A 250 -5.27 -18.04 8.84
CA LEU A 250 -5.79 -17.18 9.89
C LEU A 250 -7.18 -17.58 10.39
N LYS A 251 -8.03 -18.23 9.57
CA LYS A 251 -9.44 -18.49 9.91
C LYS A 251 -9.64 -19.17 11.27
N ASN A 252 -8.76 -20.10 11.62
CA ASN A 252 -8.80 -20.87 12.88
C ASN A 252 -7.81 -20.37 13.95
N SER A 253 -7.07 -19.30 13.68
CA SER A 253 -6.07 -18.75 14.60
C SER A 253 -6.68 -17.88 15.72
N ALA A 254 -5.84 -17.37 16.62
CA ALA A 254 -6.26 -16.44 17.69
C ALA A 254 -6.51 -14.99 17.21
N VAL A 255 -6.30 -14.68 15.92
CA VAL A 255 -6.51 -13.34 15.35
C VAL A 255 -7.95 -12.85 15.57
N SER A 256 -8.11 -11.54 15.71
CA SER A 256 -9.41 -10.92 15.98
C SER A 256 -10.46 -11.26 14.90
N SER A 257 -11.71 -11.45 15.33
CA SER A 257 -12.85 -11.72 14.44
C SER A 257 -13.04 -10.63 13.38
N GLN A 258 -12.78 -9.37 13.75
CA GLN A 258 -12.83 -8.24 12.82
C GLN A 258 -11.83 -8.40 11.69
N THR A 259 -10.56 -8.68 12.00
CA THR A 259 -9.52 -8.91 10.98
C THR A 259 -9.86 -10.07 10.05
N LYS A 260 -10.32 -11.19 10.61
CA LYS A 260 -10.76 -12.36 9.83
C LYS A 260 -11.93 -12.03 8.91
N SER A 261 -12.96 -11.38 9.45
CA SER A 261 -14.15 -10.99 8.69
C SER A 261 -13.81 -10.02 7.56
N THR A 262 -12.96 -9.02 7.82
CA THR A 262 -12.54 -8.06 6.79
C THR A 262 -11.70 -8.73 5.71
N LEU A 263 -10.79 -9.66 6.06
CA LEU A 263 -10.00 -10.39 5.07
C LEU A 263 -10.89 -11.30 4.21
N ALA A 264 -11.81 -12.06 4.82
CA ALA A 264 -12.74 -12.92 4.11
C ALA A 264 -13.57 -12.15 3.07
N LYS A 265 -14.14 -11.00 3.47
CA LYS A 265 -14.91 -10.12 2.57
C LYS A 265 -14.07 -9.51 1.46
N ALA A 266 -12.81 -9.18 1.74
CA ALA A 266 -11.88 -8.65 0.74
C ALA A 266 -11.56 -9.70 -0.32
N LEU A 267 -11.35 -10.96 0.08
CA LEU A 267 -11.12 -12.08 -0.82
C LEU A 267 -12.37 -12.43 -1.62
N GLU A 268 -13.53 -12.46 -0.97
CA GLU A 268 -14.83 -12.66 -1.64
C GLU A 268 -15.06 -11.63 -2.75
N PHE A 269 -14.88 -10.34 -2.42
CA PHE A 269 -14.92 -9.25 -3.40
C PHE A 269 -13.94 -9.48 -4.56
N SER A 270 -12.69 -9.85 -4.26
CA SER A 270 -11.68 -10.11 -5.28
C SER A 270 -12.04 -11.26 -6.20
N PHE A 271 -12.58 -12.35 -5.65
CA PHE A 271 -12.99 -13.52 -6.42
C PHE A 271 -14.17 -13.19 -7.34
N VAL A 272 -15.19 -12.49 -6.83
CA VAL A 272 -16.37 -12.11 -7.60
C VAL A 272 -16.03 -11.22 -8.79
N LEU A 273 -15.09 -10.28 -8.61
CA LEU A 273 -14.70 -9.34 -9.66
C LEU A 273 -13.66 -9.90 -10.64
N GLU A 274 -12.97 -10.99 -10.30
CA GLU A 274 -12.06 -11.65 -11.23
C GLU A 274 -12.77 -12.07 -12.52
N GLY A 275 -13.98 -12.64 -12.42
CA GLY A 275 -14.77 -13.04 -13.60
C GLY A 275 -15.03 -11.87 -14.55
N ALA A 276 -15.34 -10.69 -14.01
CA ALA A 276 -15.54 -9.49 -14.82
C ALA A 276 -14.24 -9.06 -15.53
N HIS A 277 -13.10 -9.20 -14.85
CA HIS A 277 -11.80 -8.94 -15.46
C HIS A 277 -11.40 -9.99 -16.50
N ILE A 278 -11.78 -11.26 -16.34
CA ILE A 278 -11.58 -12.29 -17.36
C ILE A 278 -12.37 -11.94 -18.62
N ARG A 279 -13.67 -11.62 -18.49
CA ARG A 279 -14.51 -11.17 -19.63
C ARG A 279 -13.95 -9.91 -20.29
N TYR A 280 -13.49 -8.93 -19.50
CA TYR A 280 -12.86 -7.72 -20.03
C TYR A 280 -11.64 -8.05 -20.90
N ASN A 281 -10.78 -8.94 -20.44
CA ASN A 281 -9.59 -9.35 -21.17
C ASN A 281 -9.91 -10.20 -22.39
N LEU A 282 -11.00 -10.98 -22.36
CA LEU A 282 -11.47 -11.74 -23.51
C LEU A 282 -11.90 -10.78 -24.63
N LEU A 283 -12.60 -9.70 -24.30
CA LEU A 283 -12.96 -8.63 -25.26
C LEU A 283 -11.72 -7.91 -25.83
N ILE A 284 -10.67 -7.70 -25.01
CA ILE A 284 -9.40 -7.14 -25.47
C ILE A 284 -8.72 -8.10 -26.44
N ALA A 285 -8.59 -9.38 -26.07
CA ALA A 285 -7.90 -10.40 -26.85
C ALA A 285 -8.59 -10.65 -28.21
N GLN A 286 -9.92 -10.64 -28.24
CA GLN A 286 -10.70 -10.68 -29.49
C GLN A 286 -10.39 -9.51 -30.42
N ARG A 287 -10.32 -8.29 -29.87
CA ARG A 287 -9.96 -7.09 -30.66
C ARG A 287 -8.51 -7.08 -31.12
N ALA A 288 -7.62 -7.72 -30.37
CA ALA A 288 -6.22 -7.90 -30.71
C ALA A 288 -5.97 -9.11 -31.63
N GLU A 289 -7.02 -9.87 -31.96
CA GLU A 289 -6.95 -11.11 -32.76
C GLU A 289 -5.95 -12.15 -32.19
N ASN A 290 -5.78 -12.17 -30.86
CA ASN A 290 -4.86 -13.10 -30.18
C ASN A 290 -5.57 -14.41 -29.81
N SER A 291 -5.69 -15.33 -30.76
CA SER A 291 -6.40 -16.62 -30.61
C SER A 291 -5.92 -17.44 -29.42
N ALA A 292 -4.60 -17.60 -29.25
CA ALA A 292 -4.02 -18.37 -28.15
C ALA A 292 -4.39 -17.80 -26.77
N PHE A 293 -4.48 -16.48 -26.63
CA PHE A 293 -4.90 -15.86 -25.38
C PHE A 293 -6.42 -15.95 -25.16
N ILE A 294 -7.22 -15.89 -26.24
CA ILE A 294 -8.67 -16.10 -26.18
C ILE A 294 -9.00 -17.49 -25.63
N ASP A 295 -8.35 -18.55 -26.14
CA ASP A 295 -8.63 -19.92 -25.72
C ASP A 295 -8.32 -20.12 -24.23
N ARG A 296 -7.17 -19.61 -23.77
CA ARG A 296 -6.81 -19.60 -22.34
C ARG A 296 -7.83 -18.85 -21.48
N LEU A 297 -8.31 -17.70 -21.93
CA LEU A 297 -9.29 -16.90 -21.17
C LEU A 297 -10.67 -17.57 -21.09
N LYS A 298 -11.06 -18.36 -22.11
CA LYS A 298 -12.28 -19.16 -22.07
C LYS A 298 -12.18 -20.29 -21.04
N GLU A 299 -11.02 -20.94 -20.96
CA GLU A 299 -10.72 -21.94 -19.93
C GLU A 299 -10.77 -21.29 -18.53
N ASP A 300 -10.03 -20.19 -18.32
CA ASP A 300 -10.05 -19.41 -17.07
C ASP A 300 -11.48 -19.04 -16.66
N PHE A 301 -12.31 -18.57 -17.60
CA PHE A 301 -13.68 -18.16 -17.33
C PHE A 301 -14.57 -19.35 -16.96
N SER A 302 -14.42 -20.48 -17.65
CA SER A 302 -15.20 -21.70 -17.37
C SER A 302 -14.89 -22.23 -15.97
N GLU A 303 -13.62 -22.24 -15.58
CA GLU A 303 -13.20 -22.62 -14.23
C GLU A 303 -13.72 -21.67 -13.17
N TRP A 304 -13.63 -20.36 -13.43
CA TRP A 304 -14.17 -19.34 -12.53
C TRP A 304 -15.69 -19.47 -12.40
N GLN A 305 -16.42 -19.68 -13.49
CA GLN A 305 -17.87 -19.79 -13.50
C GLN A 305 -18.34 -21.02 -12.72
N ALA A 306 -17.68 -22.17 -12.87
CA ALA A 306 -17.96 -23.36 -12.07
C ALA A 306 -17.82 -23.09 -10.56
N LYS A 307 -16.76 -22.37 -10.15
CA LYS A 307 -16.57 -21.95 -8.75
C LYS A 307 -17.67 -20.97 -8.32
N ALA A 308 -17.98 -19.98 -9.14
CA ALA A 308 -19.01 -18.97 -8.87
C ALA A 308 -20.39 -19.60 -8.62
N LEU A 309 -20.76 -20.61 -9.42
CA LEU A 309 -22.02 -21.34 -9.26
C LEU A 309 -22.09 -22.11 -7.93
N SER A 310 -20.96 -22.56 -7.39
CA SER A 310 -20.88 -23.20 -6.07
C SER A 310 -20.87 -22.21 -4.89
N GLN A 311 -20.71 -20.91 -5.14
CA GLN A 311 -20.57 -19.85 -4.14
C GLN A 311 -21.61 -18.74 -4.37
N ARG A 312 -22.87 -19.11 -4.66
CA ARG A 312 -23.92 -18.14 -5.04
C ARG A 312 -24.19 -17.06 -4.00
N ASP A 313 -23.97 -17.36 -2.72
CA ASP A 313 -24.15 -16.41 -1.62
C ASP A 313 -23.26 -15.17 -1.75
N SER A 314 -22.09 -15.32 -2.38
CA SER A 314 -21.15 -14.22 -2.63
C SER A 314 -21.61 -13.22 -3.69
N PHE A 315 -22.65 -13.56 -4.45
CA PHE A 315 -23.21 -12.70 -5.50
C PHE A 315 -24.54 -12.05 -5.06
N THR A 316 -24.86 -12.10 -3.76
CA THR A 316 -26.09 -11.49 -3.23
C THR A 316 -25.91 -10.01 -2.92
N GLU A 317 -27.02 -9.26 -2.92
CA GLU A 317 -27.01 -7.85 -2.47
C GLU A 317 -26.51 -7.73 -1.03
N ASN A 318 -26.81 -8.71 -0.18
CA ASN A 318 -26.32 -8.76 1.20
C ASN A 318 -24.79 -8.90 1.26
N ALA A 319 -24.18 -9.76 0.42
CA ALA A 319 -22.72 -9.87 0.33
C ALA A 319 -22.09 -8.54 -0.09
N ILE A 320 -22.63 -7.90 -1.14
CA ILE A 320 -22.17 -6.58 -1.61
C ILE A 320 -22.26 -5.54 -0.48
N ASN A 321 -23.41 -5.47 0.21
CA ASN A 321 -23.59 -4.58 1.36
C ASN A 321 -22.54 -4.83 2.45
N ASN A 322 -22.28 -6.09 2.77
CA ASN A 322 -21.29 -6.48 3.76
C ASN A 322 -19.86 -6.09 3.38
N TRP A 323 -19.50 -6.14 2.09
CA TRP A 323 -18.20 -5.65 1.62
C TRP A 323 -18.06 -4.15 1.86
N TYR A 324 -19.07 -3.36 1.47
CA TYR A 324 -19.04 -1.91 1.62
C TYR A 324 -19.02 -1.51 3.10
N LEU A 325 -19.82 -2.15 3.95
CA LEU A 325 -19.82 -1.92 5.40
C LEU A 325 -18.49 -2.30 6.05
N SER A 326 -17.78 -3.31 5.53
CA SER A 326 -16.48 -3.71 6.07
C SER A 326 -15.33 -2.83 5.55
N ALA A 327 -15.41 -2.34 4.33
CA ALA A 327 -14.34 -1.58 3.69
C ALA A 327 -14.38 -0.09 4.08
N PHE A 328 -15.57 0.50 4.16
CA PHE A 328 -15.76 1.92 4.41
C PHE A 328 -16.25 2.20 5.83
N ASP A 329 -15.71 3.26 6.43
CA ASP A 329 -16.32 3.86 7.62
C ASP A 329 -17.60 4.61 7.20
N ALA A 330 -18.58 4.74 8.09
CA ALA A 330 -19.92 5.28 7.81
C ALA A 330 -19.97 6.65 7.11
N GLN A 331 -18.86 7.39 7.06
CA GLN A 331 -18.73 8.72 6.48
C GLN A 331 -18.12 8.73 5.05
N LYS A 332 -17.65 7.59 4.52
CA LYS A 332 -17.06 7.51 3.16
C LYS A 332 -17.93 6.66 2.25
N ALA A 333 -18.81 7.29 1.49
CA ALA A 333 -19.57 6.61 0.45
C ALA A 333 -18.67 6.36 -0.77
N ALA A 334 -18.64 5.12 -1.25
CA ALA A 334 -18.09 4.77 -2.54
C ALA A 334 -18.92 5.35 -3.69
N SER A 335 -18.31 5.44 -4.88
CA SER A 335 -19.00 5.80 -6.12
C SER A 335 -20.25 4.94 -6.34
N SER A 336 -21.42 5.58 -6.46
CA SER A 336 -22.69 4.91 -6.77
C SER A 336 -22.62 4.10 -8.06
N ARG A 337 -21.84 4.57 -9.04
CA ARG A 337 -21.66 3.90 -10.34
C ARG A 337 -20.92 2.58 -10.22
N THR A 338 -19.83 2.54 -9.45
CA THR A 338 -19.07 1.30 -9.22
C THR A 338 -19.93 0.27 -8.52
N ARG A 339 -20.71 0.72 -7.52
CA ARG A 339 -21.64 -0.14 -6.82
C ARG A 339 -22.70 -0.73 -7.74
N GLN A 340 -23.35 0.11 -8.55
CA GLN A 340 -24.34 -0.34 -9.52
C GLN A 340 -23.76 -1.34 -10.54
N PHE A 341 -22.52 -1.16 -10.97
CA PHE A 341 -21.83 -2.14 -11.81
C PHE A 341 -21.66 -3.48 -11.09
N ILE A 342 -21.18 -3.48 -9.84
CA ILE A 342 -20.99 -4.71 -9.06
C ILE A 342 -22.33 -5.42 -8.84
N GLU A 343 -23.39 -4.69 -8.50
CA GLU A 343 -24.75 -5.23 -8.33
C GLU A 343 -25.26 -5.87 -9.62
N ASN A 344 -25.13 -5.17 -10.76
CA ASN A 344 -25.54 -5.70 -12.07
C ASN A 344 -24.73 -6.94 -12.47
N TRP A 345 -23.40 -6.91 -12.28
CA TRP A 345 -22.53 -8.05 -12.54
C TRP A 345 -22.97 -9.28 -11.73
N CYS A 346 -23.18 -9.10 -10.43
CA CYS A 346 -23.57 -10.18 -9.54
C CYS A 346 -24.95 -10.74 -9.89
N GLN A 347 -25.89 -9.88 -10.28
CA GLN A 347 -27.21 -10.29 -10.73
C GLN A 347 -27.14 -11.15 -12.01
N LEU A 348 -26.38 -10.71 -13.03
CA LEU A 348 -26.22 -11.46 -14.27
C LEU A 348 -25.58 -12.84 -14.06
N VAL A 349 -24.57 -12.93 -13.18
CA VAL A 349 -23.92 -14.21 -12.84
C VAL A 349 -24.89 -15.14 -12.12
N ARG A 350 -25.69 -14.62 -11.18
CA ARG A 350 -26.70 -15.41 -10.47
C ARG A 350 -27.81 -15.92 -11.37
N ASP A 351 -28.24 -15.09 -12.33
CA ASP A 351 -29.28 -15.42 -13.30
C ASP A 351 -28.77 -16.34 -14.41
N GLU A 352 -27.47 -16.72 -14.37
CA GLU A 352 -26.83 -17.52 -15.41
C GLU A 352 -27.04 -16.92 -16.80
N SER A 353 -26.94 -15.59 -16.86
CA SER A 353 -27.14 -14.83 -18.10
C SER A 353 -26.11 -15.23 -19.16
N SER A 354 -26.43 -14.93 -20.42
CA SER A 354 -25.56 -15.28 -21.53
C SER A 354 -24.20 -14.59 -21.43
N GLU A 355 -23.18 -15.20 -22.03
CA GLU A 355 -21.86 -14.60 -22.13
C GLU A 355 -21.87 -13.22 -22.82
N ASP A 356 -22.76 -12.99 -23.78
CA ASP A 356 -22.93 -11.68 -24.43
C ASP A 356 -23.47 -10.64 -23.43
N ASP A 357 -24.43 -10.99 -22.57
CA ASP A 357 -24.93 -10.08 -21.54
C ASP A 357 -23.83 -9.67 -20.55
N LEU A 358 -23.00 -10.63 -20.13
CA LEU A 358 -21.84 -10.39 -19.27
C LEU A 358 -20.82 -9.48 -19.96
N ASP A 359 -20.55 -9.72 -21.25
CA ASP A 359 -19.64 -8.91 -22.06
C ASP A 359 -20.15 -7.47 -22.23
N GLN A 360 -21.46 -7.29 -22.50
CA GLN A 360 -22.05 -5.96 -22.57
C GLN A 360 -21.97 -5.22 -21.24
N CYS A 361 -22.22 -5.91 -20.12
CA CYS A 361 -22.08 -5.33 -18.78
C CYS A 361 -20.67 -4.77 -18.55
N VAL A 362 -19.65 -5.60 -18.77
CA VAL A 362 -18.24 -5.24 -18.57
C VAL A 362 -17.79 -4.16 -19.56
N LYS A 363 -18.17 -4.26 -20.84
CA LYS A 363 -17.84 -3.28 -21.88
C LYS A 363 -18.40 -1.90 -21.54
N ARG A 364 -19.68 -1.83 -21.14
CA ARG A 364 -20.33 -0.58 -20.71
C ARG A 364 -19.56 0.05 -19.55
N GLN A 365 -19.19 -0.74 -18.55
CA GLN A 365 -18.44 -0.26 -17.38
C GLN A 365 -17.02 0.21 -17.72
N ALA A 366 -16.27 -0.54 -18.53
CA ALA A 366 -14.91 -0.15 -18.91
C ALA A 366 -14.90 1.18 -19.70
N ILE A 367 -15.82 1.33 -20.66
CA ILE A 367 -15.96 2.56 -21.44
C ILE A 367 -16.38 3.73 -20.54
N ALA A 368 -17.30 3.49 -19.63
CA ALA A 368 -17.77 4.44 -18.65
C ALA A 368 -16.65 4.96 -17.73
N ASN A 369 -15.80 4.07 -17.24
CA ASN A 369 -14.73 4.38 -16.30
C ASN A 369 -13.55 5.10 -16.98
N LYS A 370 -13.11 4.62 -18.15
CA LYS A 370 -11.90 5.14 -18.81
C LYS A 370 -12.18 6.14 -19.94
N GLY A 371 -13.42 6.24 -20.43
CA GLY A 371 -13.79 7.13 -21.52
C GLY A 371 -12.97 6.85 -22.79
N ALA A 372 -12.27 7.86 -23.29
CA ALA A 372 -11.39 7.76 -24.46
C ALA A 372 -10.12 6.91 -24.19
N ARG A 373 -9.75 6.70 -22.93
CA ARG A 373 -8.56 5.92 -22.57
C ARG A 373 -8.82 4.41 -22.54
N CYS A 374 -10.08 3.97 -22.64
CA CYS A 374 -10.45 2.57 -22.62
C CYS A 374 -9.77 1.80 -23.76
N LEU A 375 -9.08 0.70 -23.44
CA LEU A 375 -8.37 -0.11 -24.44
C LEU A 375 -9.30 -0.70 -25.50
N LEU A 376 -10.55 -0.96 -25.17
CA LEU A 376 -11.57 -1.41 -26.14
C LEU A 376 -11.86 -0.38 -27.25
N LYS A 377 -11.39 0.88 -27.10
CA LYS A 377 -11.49 1.93 -28.12
C LYS A 377 -10.19 2.18 -28.88
N LYS A 378 -9.10 1.48 -28.52
CA LYS A 378 -7.79 1.66 -29.14
C LYS A 378 -7.51 0.57 -30.16
N ALA A 379 -6.54 0.84 -31.02
CA ALA A 379 -5.84 -0.21 -31.75
C ALA A 379 -4.98 -1.00 -30.77
N LEU A 380 -4.99 -2.32 -30.90
CA LEU A 380 -4.27 -3.24 -30.02
C LEU A 380 -3.35 -4.08 -30.90
N ASN A 381 -2.19 -4.43 -30.35
CA ASN A 381 -1.25 -5.34 -31.00
C ASN A 381 -1.58 -6.78 -30.61
N SER A 382 -1.18 -7.74 -31.44
CA SER A 382 -1.41 -9.17 -31.20
C SER A 382 -0.68 -9.71 -29.96
N ASP A 383 0.36 -9.02 -29.48
CA ASP A 383 1.08 -9.33 -28.23
C ASP A 383 0.42 -8.74 -26.98
N GLN A 384 -0.75 -8.11 -27.10
CA GLN A 384 -1.49 -7.54 -25.97
C GLN A 384 -1.90 -8.63 -24.98
N GLY A 385 -1.19 -8.69 -23.85
CA GLY A 385 -1.50 -9.57 -22.73
C GLY A 385 -2.54 -8.99 -21.76
N TRP A 386 -2.66 -9.64 -20.60
CA TRP A 386 -3.59 -9.28 -19.53
C TRP A 386 -3.49 -7.81 -19.09
N VAL A 387 -4.64 -7.16 -18.90
CA VAL A 387 -4.77 -5.80 -18.38
C VAL A 387 -5.77 -5.77 -17.22
N GLY A 388 -5.45 -4.96 -16.22
CA GLY A 388 -6.27 -4.82 -15.02
C GLY A 388 -5.94 -5.85 -13.96
N MET A 389 -6.86 -6.09 -13.05
CA MET A 389 -6.60 -6.81 -11.81
C MET A 389 -6.99 -8.28 -11.93
N ARG A 390 -6.08 -9.17 -11.53
CA ARG A 390 -6.40 -10.57 -11.19
C ARG A 390 -6.85 -10.65 -9.72
N LEU A 391 -6.91 -11.86 -9.16
CA LEU A 391 -6.98 -12.08 -7.72
C LEU A 391 -6.04 -11.14 -6.96
N LEU A 392 -6.62 -10.36 -6.06
CA LEU A 392 -5.97 -9.26 -5.38
C LEU A 392 -5.12 -9.79 -4.22
N GLU A 393 -3.86 -9.37 -4.23
CA GLU A 393 -2.94 -9.57 -3.12
C GLU A 393 -2.96 -8.38 -2.13
N PHE A 394 -3.71 -7.33 -2.46
CA PHE A 394 -3.76 -6.06 -1.74
C PHE A 394 -2.35 -5.51 -1.50
N ARG A 395 -1.89 -5.49 -0.24
CA ARG A 395 -0.54 -5.08 0.14
C ARG A 395 0.21 -6.20 0.87
N TRP A 396 -0.32 -7.42 0.82
CA TRP A 396 0.27 -8.57 1.51
C TRP A 396 1.72 -8.85 1.07
N PRO A 397 2.08 -8.85 -0.24
CA PRO A 397 3.45 -9.11 -0.67
C PRO A 397 4.45 -8.14 -0.05
N THR A 398 4.14 -6.85 -0.01
CA THR A 398 5.01 -5.83 0.60
C THR A 398 5.03 -5.93 2.12
N ALA A 399 3.86 -6.14 2.75
CA ALA A 399 3.79 -6.31 4.21
C ALA A 399 4.61 -7.52 4.67
N LYS A 400 4.63 -8.60 3.89
CA LYS A 400 5.43 -9.80 4.13
C LYS A 400 6.93 -9.47 4.20
N ILE A 401 7.44 -8.69 3.26
CA ILE A 401 8.86 -8.29 3.24
C ILE A 401 9.20 -7.49 4.50
N ILE A 402 8.35 -6.52 4.87
CA ILE A 402 8.56 -5.70 6.07
C ILE A 402 8.47 -6.54 7.35
N LEU A 403 7.52 -7.47 7.45
CA LEU A 403 7.40 -8.37 8.59
C LEU A 403 8.60 -9.32 8.70
N ARG A 404 9.13 -9.79 7.57
CA ARG A 404 10.36 -10.58 7.51
C ARG A 404 11.56 -9.79 8.03
N ASP A 405 11.76 -8.56 7.55
CA ASP A 405 12.85 -7.70 8.05
C ASP A 405 12.77 -7.51 9.57
N ILE A 406 11.56 -7.30 10.12
CA ILE A 406 11.33 -7.17 11.57
C ILE A 406 11.70 -8.48 12.29
N GLN A 407 11.22 -9.62 11.78
CA GLN A 407 11.47 -10.93 12.39
C GLN A 407 12.95 -11.33 12.37
N GLU A 408 13.65 -11.06 11.26
CA GLU A 408 15.10 -11.27 11.14
C GLU A 408 15.85 -10.41 12.16
N GLY A 409 15.50 -9.13 12.30
CA GLY A 409 16.08 -8.23 13.29
C GLY A 409 15.83 -8.67 14.74
N LEU A 410 14.65 -9.21 15.05
CA LEU A 410 14.33 -9.79 16.37
C LEU A 410 15.08 -11.09 16.66
N SER A 411 15.58 -11.78 15.63
CA SER A 411 16.29 -13.06 15.75
C SER A 411 17.81 -12.88 15.84
N VAL A 412 18.32 -11.64 15.77
CA VAL A 412 19.75 -11.33 15.94
C VAL A 412 20.15 -11.65 17.38
N ILE A 413 20.92 -12.72 17.57
CA ILE A 413 21.53 -13.07 18.86
C ILE A 413 22.55 -11.98 19.21
N THR A 414 22.41 -11.39 20.40
CA THR A 414 23.29 -10.31 20.88
C THR A 414 24.56 -10.82 21.53
#